data_AF-A0A1G2ELQ0-F1
#
_entry.id   AF-A0A1G2ELQ0-F1
#
_cell.length_a   1.000
_cell.length_b   1.000
_cell.length_c   1.000
_cell.angle_alpha   90.00
_cell.angle_beta   90.00
_cell.angle_gamma   90.00
#
_symmetry.space_group_name_H-M   'P 1'
#
loop_
_entity.id
_entity.type
_entity.pdbx_description
1 polymer ?
#
loop_
_entity_poly.entity_id
_entity_poly.type
_entity_poly.pdbx_seq_one_letter_code
_entity_poly.pdbx_strand_id
1 'polypeptide(L)'
;MKSLGFDKKLDYQEHQRDYSLLATSVVFRGLFNENKVFFNSVSHPSYVVVKGGALYHFMAKVDAIERCEKFLAKSTYSDLLKIEKEYDQKLKEFNLFIENRKGEPEKSAKILHEFFVDFTNIILIGYDIPELFGDKISKDLYDLCMKIRIKYEDVHKRCFSEEDKITEELEKKYNLRSKTISYLTISEFESFIKNKKLPDDFDLEQREKFFILKYTGNGEEKFTDEDLWKEFQPEMIGDEIKGNTAYLGKATGNVKIIKMFW
;
A
#
# COMPACT_ATOMS: atom_id res chain seq x y z
N MET A 1 18.82 -19.38 -15.11
CA MET A 1 17.71 -18.45 -14.85
C MET A 1 17.45 -18.43 -13.36
N LYS A 2 17.47 -17.26 -12.73
CA LYS A 2 16.83 -17.11 -11.42
C LYS A 2 15.33 -17.24 -11.65
N SER A 3 14.63 -18.00 -10.82
CA SER A 3 13.17 -18.05 -10.82
C SER A 3 12.68 -17.14 -9.70
N LEU A 4 11.53 -16.47 -9.86
CA LEU A 4 10.96 -15.66 -8.78
C LEU A 4 10.46 -16.52 -7.59
N GLY A 5 10.24 -17.82 -7.85
CA GLY A 5 9.47 -18.67 -6.95
C GLY A 5 8.00 -18.25 -6.87
N PHE A 6 7.48 -17.67 -7.95
CA PHE A 6 6.08 -17.25 -8.05
C PHE A 6 5.17 -18.49 -7.99
N ASP A 7 4.31 -18.58 -6.98
CA ASP A 7 3.47 -19.77 -6.78
C ASP A 7 2.24 -19.72 -7.70
N LYS A 8 2.35 -20.39 -8.84
CA LYS A 8 1.28 -20.48 -9.84
C LYS A 8 0.03 -21.23 -9.37
N LYS A 9 0.05 -21.83 -8.17
CA LYS A 9 -1.14 -22.45 -7.57
C LYS A 9 -2.01 -21.44 -6.83
N LEU A 10 -1.47 -20.27 -6.49
CA LEU A 10 -2.20 -19.20 -5.82
C LEU A 10 -2.82 -18.26 -6.85
N ASP A 11 -4.02 -17.81 -6.56
CA ASP A 11 -4.66 -16.72 -7.29
C ASP A 11 -4.15 -15.39 -6.71
N TYR A 12 -3.48 -14.60 -7.54
CA TYR A 12 -2.95 -13.30 -7.17
C TYR A 12 -3.88 -12.19 -7.64
N GLN A 13 -4.10 -11.20 -6.78
CA GLN A 13 -4.77 -9.97 -7.17
C GLN A 13 -3.75 -9.01 -7.77
N GLU A 14 -3.88 -8.74 -9.06
CA GLU A 14 -3.14 -7.69 -9.76
C GLU A 14 -3.81 -6.34 -9.57
N HIS A 15 -2.97 -5.31 -9.43
CA HIS A 15 -3.40 -3.98 -9.11
C HIS A 15 -2.44 -2.96 -9.70
N GLN A 16 -2.85 -2.24 -10.75
CA GLN A 16 -2.15 -1.04 -11.15
C GLN A 16 -2.32 0.04 -10.07
N ARG A 17 -1.24 0.77 -9.78
CA ARG A 17 -1.22 1.86 -8.81
C ARG A 17 -0.45 3.04 -9.37
N ASP A 18 -0.94 4.23 -9.06
CA ASP A 18 -0.29 5.49 -9.39
C ASP A 18 0.69 5.95 -8.28
N TYR A 19 1.10 5.01 -7.41
CA TYR A 19 1.96 5.28 -6.26
C TYR A 19 3.42 4.92 -6.56
N SER A 20 4.35 5.39 -5.72
CA SER A 20 5.77 5.11 -5.86
C SER A 20 6.16 3.71 -5.40
N LEU A 21 7.36 3.26 -5.79
CA LEU A 21 7.94 2.01 -5.28
C LEU A 21 8.21 2.12 -3.78
N LEU A 22 8.71 3.27 -3.33
CA LEU A 22 8.97 3.55 -1.91
C LEU A 22 7.69 3.38 -1.09
N ALA A 23 6.64 4.11 -1.44
CA ALA A 23 5.37 4.10 -0.75
C ALA A 23 4.77 2.70 -0.67
N THR A 24 4.78 1.98 -1.80
CA THR A 24 4.26 0.61 -1.88
C THR A 24 5.07 -0.33 -0.98
N SER A 25 6.40 -0.18 -0.94
CA SER A 25 7.26 -0.99 -0.08
C SER A 25 7.08 -0.68 1.41
N VAL A 26 6.73 0.57 1.77
CA VAL A 26 6.36 0.95 3.15
C VAL A 26 5.07 0.26 3.58
N VAL A 27 4.04 0.27 2.73
CA VAL A 27 2.77 -0.44 3.00
C VAL A 27 3.02 -1.94 3.13
N PHE A 28 3.85 -2.52 2.26
CA PHE A 28 4.21 -3.93 2.34
C PHE A 28 4.92 -4.27 3.66
N ARG A 29 5.85 -3.42 4.13
CA ARG A 29 6.44 -3.60 5.46
C ARG A 29 5.38 -3.69 6.56
N GLY A 30 4.35 -2.84 6.52
CA GLY A 30 3.22 -2.93 7.44
C GLY A 30 2.44 -4.24 7.28
N LEU A 31 2.14 -4.64 6.03
CA LEU A 31 1.43 -5.88 5.71
C LEU A 31 2.14 -7.16 6.14
N PHE A 32 3.46 -7.17 6.28
CA PHE A 32 4.20 -8.38 6.66
C PHE A 32 4.58 -8.40 8.14
N ASN A 33 4.93 -7.24 8.71
CA ASN A 33 5.35 -7.18 10.11
C ASN A 33 4.16 -7.01 11.07
N GLU A 34 3.21 -6.14 10.74
CA GLU A 34 2.10 -5.83 11.65
C GLU A 34 0.91 -6.76 11.49
N ASN A 35 0.59 -7.21 10.26
CA ASN A 35 -0.52 -8.15 10.05
C ASN A 35 -0.33 -9.45 10.85
N LYS A 36 0.91 -9.93 10.99
CA LYS A 36 1.18 -11.14 11.77
C LYS A 36 0.77 -10.96 13.22
N VAL A 37 1.07 -9.82 13.83
CA VAL A 37 0.69 -9.53 15.22
C VAL A 37 -0.81 -9.26 15.32
N PHE A 38 -1.33 -8.42 14.42
CA PHE A 38 -2.70 -7.92 14.50
C PHE A 38 -3.73 -8.98 14.08
N PHE A 39 -3.55 -9.63 12.92
CA PHE A 39 -4.47 -10.65 12.39
C PHE A 39 -4.10 -12.08 12.81
N ASN A 40 -2.90 -12.33 13.35
CA ASN A 40 -2.36 -13.69 13.53
C ASN A 40 -2.23 -14.45 12.19
N SER A 41 -1.94 -13.74 11.10
CA SER A 41 -1.78 -14.31 9.77
C SER A 41 -0.41 -14.04 9.18
N VAL A 42 0.13 -15.02 8.47
CA VAL A 42 1.40 -14.90 7.77
C VAL A 42 1.08 -14.79 6.29
N SER A 43 1.39 -13.64 5.69
CA SER A 43 1.14 -13.40 4.28
C SER A 43 2.08 -14.22 3.40
N HIS A 44 1.58 -14.66 2.24
CA HIS A 44 2.40 -15.21 1.18
C HIS A 44 3.29 -14.09 0.58
N PRO A 45 4.36 -14.43 -0.17
CA PRO A 45 5.17 -13.42 -0.83
C PRO A 45 4.33 -12.51 -1.72
N SER A 46 4.57 -11.20 -1.59
CA SER A 46 3.94 -10.17 -2.42
C SER A 46 4.96 -9.57 -3.36
N TYR A 47 4.50 -9.10 -4.52
CA TYR A 47 5.39 -8.59 -5.55
C TYR A 47 4.96 -7.18 -5.93
N VAL A 48 5.94 -6.29 -6.10
CA VAL A 48 5.77 -5.01 -6.80
C VAL A 48 6.53 -5.13 -8.11
N VAL A 49 5.89 -4.76 -9.20
CA VAL A 49 6.50 -4.77 -10.52
C VAL A 49 6.35 -3.40 -11.15
N VAL A 50 7.47 -2.81 -11.54
CA VAL A 50 7.49 -1.65 -12.43
C VAL A 50 7.73 -2.14 -13.85
N LYS A 51 6.92 -1.67 -14.80
CA LYS A 51 7.13 -1.92 -16.23
C LYS A 51 6.69 -0.71 -17.04
N GLY A 52 7.63 -0.10 -17.77
CA GLY A 52 7.38 1.07 -18.60
C GLY A 52 6.83 2.27 -17.80
N GLY A 53 7.31 2.46 -16.57
CA GLY A 53 6.88 3.52 -15.65
C GLY A 53 5.55 3.27 -14.94
N ALA A 54 4.84 2.18 -15.26
CA ALA A 54 3.63 1.76 -14.52
C ALA A 54 4.01 0.82 -13.38
N LEU A 55 3.39 1.01 -12.21
CA LEU A 55 3.59 0.16 -11.04
C LEU A 55 2.38 -0.76 -10.84
N TYR A 56 2.67 -2.04 -10.67
CA TYR A 56 1.72 -3.10 -10.37
C TYR A 56 2.09 -3.72 -9.03
N HIS A 57 1.10 -4.18 -8.28
CA HIS A 57 1.37 -5.11 -7.19
C HIS A 57 0.53 -6.37 -7.29
N PHE A 58 1.11 -7.46 -6.79
CA PHE A 58 0.53 -8.79 -6.76
C PHE A 58 0.55 -9.30 -5.32
N MET A 59 -0.64 -9.59 -4.79
CA MET A 59 -0.81 -10.20 -3.46
C MET A 59 -1.71 -11.42 -3.59
N ALA A 60 -1.43 -12.48 -2.83
CA ALA A 60 -2.25 -13.69 -2.89
C ALA A 60 -3.65 -13.39 -2.31
N LYS A 61 -4.72 -13.68 -3.08
CA LYS A 61 -6.10 -13.41 -2.63
C LYS A 61 -6.46 -14.16 -1.35
N VAL A 62 -5.87 -15.35 -1.17
CA VAL A 62 -6.05 -16.17 0.04
C VAL A 62 -5.62 -15.43 1.31
N ASP A 63 -4.62 -14.53 1.24
CA ASP A 63 -4.16 -13.78 2.41
C ASP A 63 -5.25 -12.86 2.96
N ALA A 64 -6.07 -12.25 2.10
CA ALA A 64 -7.17 -11.39 2.53
C ALA A 64 -8.27 -12.19 3.23
N ILE A 65 -8.60 -13.36 2.68
CA ILE A 65 -9.57 -14.30 3.27
C ILE A 65 -9.08 -14.76 4.65
N GLU A 66 -7.86 -15.28 4.74
CA GLU A 66 -7.31 -15.79 6.00
C GLU A 66 -7.22 -14.72 7.09
N ARG A 67 -6.80 -13.49 6.74
CA ARG A 67 -6.78 -12.37 7.70
C ARG A 67 -8.17 -12.09 8.26
N CYS A 68 -9.17 -12.00 7.38
CA CYS A 68 -10.56 -11.73 7.77
C CYS A 68 -11.12 -12.84 8.64
N GLU A 69 -10.94 -14.11 8.26
CA GLU A 69 -11.40 -15.26 9.04
C GLU A 69 -10.78 -15.26 10.45
N LYS A 70 -9.46 -15.07 10.55
CA LYS A 70 -8.77 -15.05 11.84
C LYS A 70 -9.16 -13.84 12.69
N PHE A 71 -9.46 -12.70 12.09
CA PHE A 71 -9.99 -11.54 12.82
C PHE A 71 -11.38 -11.84 13.37
N LEU A 72 -12.30 -12.27 12.50
CA LEU A 72 -13.70 -12.54 12.87
C LEU A 72 -13.84 -13.69 13.88
N ALA A 73 -12.91 -14.65 13.88
CA ALA A 73 -12.89 -15.73 14.86
C ALA A 73 -12.54 -15.29 16.29
N LYS A 74 -11.88 -14.14 16.46
CA LYS A 74 -11.35 -13.68 17.77
C LYS A 74 -11.84 -12.31 18.21
N SER A 75 -12.51 -11.56 17.34
CA SER A 75 -12.92 -10.18 17.57
C SER A 75 -14.42 -10.02 17.43
N THR A 76 -15.01 -9.33 18.40
CA THR A 76 -16.42 -8.97 18.43
C THR A 76 -16.63 -7.55 17.89
N TYR A 77 -17.90 -7.19 17.68
CA TYR A 77 -18.28 -5.80 17.39
C TYR A 77 -17.72 -4.80 18.42
N SER A 78 -17.78 -5.16 19.72
CA SER A 78 -17.26 -4.33 20.81
C SER A 78 -15.74 -4.17 20.75
N ASP A 79 -15.02 -5.22 20.34
CA ASP A 79 -13.56 -5.14 20.15
C ASP A 79 -13.22 -4.20 18.99
N LEU A 80 -13.96 -4.30 17.89
CA LEU A 80 -13.75 -3.42 16.74
C LEU A 80 -14.04 -1.95 17.08
N LEU A 81 -15.08 -1.66 17.88
CA LEU A 81 -15.33 -0.30 18.38
C LEU A 81 -14.18 0.24 19.23
N LYS A 82 -13.58 -0.61 20.08
CA LYS A 82 -12.43 -0.22 20.88
C LYS A 82 -11.23 0.11 19.99
N ILE A 83 -10.97 -0.74 18.99
CA ILE A 83 -9.92 -0.51 17.99
C ILE A 83 -10.19 0.81 17.24
N GLU A 84 -11.41 1.06 16.73
CA GLU A 84 -11.77 2.32 16.05
C GLU A 84 -11.42 3.54 16.93
N LYS A 85 -11.74 3.48 18.22
CA LYS A 85 -11.44 4.59 19.14
C LYS A 85 -9.94 4.85 19.31
N GLU A 86 -9.10 3.82 19.27
CA GLU A 86 -7.64 3.96 19.30
C GLU A 86 -7.14 4.62 18.01
N TYR A 87 -7.68 4.21 16.85
CA TYR A 87 -7.36 4.83 15.56
C TYR A 87 -7.87 6.25 15.41
N ASP A 88 -8.94 6.64 16.11
CA ASP A 88 -9.39 8.04 16.15
C ASP A 88 -8.37 8.98 16.77
N GLN A 89 -7.64 8.50 17.78
CA GLN A 89 -6.56 9.28 18.37
C GLN A 89 -5.39 9.40 17.40
N LYS A 90 -4.97 8.29 16.77
CA LYS A 90 -3.94 8.30 15.72
C LYS A 90 -4.33 9.21 14.55
N LEU A 91 -5.61 9.27 14.18
CA LEU A 91 -6.08 10.09 13.06
C LEU A 91 -5.98 11.58 13.36
N LYS A 92 -6.19 11.99 14.62
CA LYS A 92 -5.95 13.37 15.04
C LYS A 92 -4.47 13.72 14.95
N GLU A 93 -3.60 12.82 15.39
CA GLU A 93 -2.14 13.00 15.32
C GLU A 93 -1.67 13.09 13.86
N PHE A 94 -2.19 12.23 12.99
CA PHE A 94 -1.94 12.29 11.55
C PHE A 94 -2.37 13.63 10.93
N ASN A 95 -3.59 14.09 11.22
CA ASN A 95 -4.08 15.37 10.71
C ASN A 95 -3.22 16.54 11.18
N LEU A 96 -2.86 16.56 12.46
CA LEU A 96 -1.96 17.58 13.01
C LEU A 96 -0.58 17.54 12.34
N PHE A 97 -0.05 16.36 12.04
CA PHE A 97 1.21 16.20 11.31
C PHE A 97 1.11 16.78 9.90
N ILE A 98 0.08 16.41 9.12
CA ILE A 98 -0.12 16.92 7.76
C ILE A 98 -0.28 18.44 7.74
N GLU A 99 -1.02 19.01 8.68
CA GLU A 99 -1.26 20.46 8.75
C GLU A 99 -0.01 21.26 9.16
N ASN A 100 0.82 20.70 10.05
CA ASN A 100 1.90 21.44 10.70
C ASN A 100 3.31 21.00 10.27
N ARG A 101 3.43 20.13 9.26
CA ARG A 101 4.74 19.65 8.78
C ARG A 101 5.63 20.85 8.41
N LYS A 102 6.83 20.92 9.03
CA LYS A 102 7.83 21.97 8.76
C LYS A 102 9.23 21.40 8.61
N GLY A 103 9.90 21.80 7.54
CA GLY A 103 11.37 22.04 7.45
C GLY A 103 12.35 20.87 7.59
N GLU A 104 11.90 19.66 7.94
CA GLU A 104 12.79 18.51 8.12
C GLU A 104 12.27 17.30 7.32
N PRO A 105 12.59 17.19 6.02
CA PRO A 105 12.00 16.17 5.16
C PRO A 105 12.39 14.74 5.59
N GLU A 106 13.60 14.50 6.11
CA GLU A 106 13.99 13.16 6.57
C GLU A 106 13.16 12.69 7.77
N LYS A 107 12.97 13.58 8.75
CA LYS A 107 12.15 13.29 9.93
C LYS A 107 10.69 13.13 9.55
N SER A 108 10.22 13.99 8.66
CA SER A 108 8.86 13.94 8.14
C SER A 108 8.59 12.64 7.40
N ALA A 109 9.52 12.16 6.57
CA ALA A 109 9.40 10.89 5.87
C ALA A 109 9.23 9.72 6.85
N LYS A 110 10.05 9.69 7.91
CA LYS A 110 9.96 8.65 8.94
C LYS A 110 8.59 8.64 9.61
N ILE A 111 8.13 9.80 10.08
CA ILE A 111 6.80 9.94 10.72
C ILE A 111 5.68 9.53 9.75
N LEU A 112 5.78 9.95 8.49
CA LEU A 112 4.81 9.58 7.47
C LEU A 112 4.77 8.07 7.21
N HIS A 113 5.93 7.42 7.14
CA HIS A 113 6.03 5.97 6.97
C HIS A 113 5.47 5.19 8.17
N GLU A 114 5.58 5.72 9.38
CA GLU A 114 4.94 5.17 10.58
C GLU A 114 3.41 5.24 10.42
N PHE A 115 2.85 6.36 9.96
CA PHE A 115 1.41 6.46 9.69
C PHE A 115 0.91 5.51 8.60
N PHE A 116 1.65 5.32 7.51
CA PHE A 116 1.31 4.33 6.48
C PHE A 116 1.11 2.94 7.10
N VAL A 117 2.09 2.51 7.91
CA VAL A 117 2.10 1.21 8.57
C VAL A 117 0.95 1.11 9.57
N ASP A 118 0.84 2.09 10.48
CA ASP A 118 -0.17 2.13 11.53
C ASP A 118 -1.58 1.93 10.96
N PHE A 119 -1.96 2.74 9.96
CA PHE A 119 -3.32 2.72 9.41
C PHE A 119 -3.62 1.51 8.52
N THR A 120 -2.62 0.72 8.13
CA THR A 120 -2.82 -0.42 7.22
C THR A 120 -3.85 -1.41 7.79
N ASN A 121 -3.75 -1.80 9.06
CA ASN A 121 -4.64 -2.81 9.64
C ASN A 121 -6.11 -2.39 9.66
N ILE A 122 -6.40 -1.15 10.09
CA ILE A 122 -7.78 -0.67 10.21
C ILE A 122 -8.42 -0.45 8.83
N ILE A 123 -7.62 -0.03 7.83
CA ILE A 123 -8.06 0.10 6.44
C ILE A 123 -8.42 -1.28 5.86
N LEU A 124 -7.59 -2.31 6.09
CA LEU A 124 -7.87 -3.68 5.63
C LEU A 124 -9.16 -4.23 6.25
N ILE A 125 -9.41 -4.01 7.54
CA ILE A 125 -10.69 -4.38 8.17
C ILE A 125 -11.86 -3.71 7.43
N GLY A 126 -11.78 -2.39 7.22
CA GLY A 126 -12.86 -1.63 6.60
C GLY A 126 -13.11 -2.02 5.13
N TYR A 127 -12.06 -2.47 4.43
CA TYR A 127 -12.13 -2.84 3.03
C TYR A 127 -12.46 -4.33 2.82
N ASP A 128 -11.63 -5.23 3.34
CA ASP A 128 -11.69 -6.66 3.03
C ASP A 128 -12.90 -7.36 3.67
N ILE A 129 -13.26 -7.01 4.91
CA ILE A 129 -14.34 -7.71 5.63
C ILE A 129 -15.70 -7.49 4.94
N PRO A 130 -16.12 -6.24 4.63
CA PRO A 130 -17.37 -6.02 3.88
C PRO A 130 -17.36 -6.67 2.51
N GLU A 131 -16.22 -6.63 1.80
CA GLU A 131 -16.10 -7.16 0.43
C GLU A 131 -16.19 -8.69 0.39
N LEU A 132 -15.52 -9.38 1.32
CA LEU A 132 -15.37 -10.84 1.30
C LEU A 132 -16.38 -11.57 2.20
N PHE A 133 -16.88 -10.92 3.26
CA PHE A 133 -17.70 -11.53 4.30
C PHE A 133 -19.01 -10.78 4.58
N GLY A 134 -19.39 -9.79 3.76
CA GLY A 134 -20.58 -8.96 4.01
C GLY A 134 -21.87 -9.75 4.25
N ASP A 135 -22.09 -10.84 3.51
CA ASP A 135 -23.27 -11.70 3.65
C ASP A 135 -23.19 -12.68 4.84
N LYS A 136 -22.04 -12.76 5.51
CA LYS A 136 -21.76 -13.72 6.60
C LYS A 136 -21.68 -13.08 7.99
N ILE A 137 -21.68 -11.75 8.06
CA ILE A 137 -21.58 -10.99 9.32
C ILE A 137 -22.91 -10.30 9.65
N SER A 138 -23.05 -9.84 10.90
CA SER A 138 -24.22 -9.04 11.27
C SER A 138 -24.22 -7.70 10.54
N LYS A 139 -25.42 -7.15 10.30
CA LYS A 139 -25.57 -5.82 9.70
C LYS A 139 -24.83 -4.75 10.48
N ASP A 140 -24.89 -4.78 11.81
CA ASP A 140 -24.19 -3.80 12.66
C ASP A 140 -22.68 -3.86 12.47
N LEU A 141 -22.10 -5.05 12.35
CA LEU A 141 -20.66 -5.22 12.10
C LEU A 141 -20.29 -4.75 10.70
N TYR A 142 -21.11 -5.07 9.69
CA TYR A 142 -20.93 -4.58 8.33
C TYR A 142 -20.94 -3.04 8.28
N ASP A 143 -21.95 -2.41 8.88
CA ASP A 143 -22.10 -0.96 8.91
C ASP A 143 -20.92 -0.28 9.62
N LEU A 144 -20.40 -0.89 10.70
CA LEU A 144 -19.19 -0.41 11.38
C LEU A 144 -17.95 -0.52 10.49
N CYS A 145 -17.73 -1.65 9.80
CA CYS A 145 -16.61 -1.79 8.87
C CYS A 145 -16.70 -0.78 7.72
N MET A 146 -17.89 -0.52 7.18
CA MET A 146 -18.08 0.50 6.13
C MET A 146 -17.82 1.91 6.64
N LYS A 147 -18.23 2.24 7.87
CA LYS A 147 -17.90 3.51 8.52
C LYS A 147 -16.38 3.68 8.69
N ILE A 148 -15.70 2.62 9.13
CA ILE A 148 -14.24 2.57 9.23
C ILE A 148 -13.59 2.83 7.86
N ARG A 149 -14.06 2.16 6.81
CA ARG A 149 -13.57 2.37 5.44
C ARG A 149 -13.65 3.83 5.03
N ILE A 150 -14.83 4.43 5.11
CA ILE A 150 -15.06 5.83 4.72
C ILE A 150 -14.12 6.78 5.49
N LYS A 151 -13.86 6.48 6.76
CA LYS A 151 -13.08 7.34 7.65
C LYS A 151 -11.58 7.26 7.43
N TYR A 152 -11.03 6.07 7.15
CA TYR A 152 -9.59 5.85 7.13
C TYR A 152 -9.01 5.50 5.74
N GLU A 153 -9.80 5.09 4.75
CA GLU A 153 -9.31 4.73 3.40
C GLU A 153 -8.52 5.88 2.75
N ASP A 154 -8.92 7.13 3.01
CA ASP A 154 -8.27 8.33 2.46
C ASP A 154 -6.90 8.64 3.11
N VAL A 155 -6.60 8.07 4.27
CA VAL A 155 -5.32 8.30 4.97
C VAL A 155 -4.15 7.89 4.09
N HIS A 156 -4.20 6.70 3.47
CA HIS A 156 -3.15 6.26 2.56
C HIS A 156 -2.98 7.20 1.36
N LYS A 157 -4.07 7.70 0.77
CA LYS A 157 -4.00 8.68 -0.34
C LYS A 157 -3.31 9.98 0.06
N ARG A 158 -3.66 10.50 1.23
CA ARG A 158 -3.00 11.68 1.79
C ARG A 158 -1.54 11.40 2.11
N CYS A 159 -1.21 10.20 2.57
CA CYS A 159 0.18 9.81 2.78
C CYS A 159 0.96 9.78 1.47
N PHE A 160 0.45 9.14 0.41
CA PHE A 160 1.11 9.13 -0.91
C PHE A 160 1.36 10.55 -1.43
N SER A 161 0.36 11.43 -1.35
CA SER A 161 0.51 12.83 -1.77
C SER A 161 1.55 13.60 -0.96
N GLU A 162 1.66 13.35 0.34
CA GLU A 162 2.65 14.01 1.19
C GLU A 162 4.04 13.41 1.02
N GLU A 163 4.14 12.12 0.75
CA GLU A 163 5.39 11.43 0.42
C GLU A 163 6.00 12.03 -0.85
N ASP A 164 5.22 12.23 -1.91
CA ASP A 164 5.69 12.85 -3.15
C ASP A 164 6.38 14.20 -2.85
N LYS A 165 5.74 15.07 -2.06
CA LYS A 165 6.33 16.36 -1.66
C LYS A 165 7.61 16.19 -0.86
N ILE A 166 7.63 15.27 0.09
CA ILE A 166 8.82 15.00 0.92
C ILE A 166 9.96 14.44 0.07
N THR A 167 9.68 13.53 -0.87
CA THR A 167 10.70 12.98 -1.77
C THR A 167 11.27 14.07 -2.69
N GLU A 168 10.44 14.96 -3.23
CA GLU A 168 10.92 16.10 -4.00
C GLU A 168 11.82 17.05 -3.18
N GLU A 169 11.48 17.29 -1.92
CA GLU A 169 12.31 18.09 -1.01
C GLU A 169 13.66 17.42 -0.75
N LEU A 170 13.67 16.09 -0.54
CA LEU A 170 14.90 15.31 -0.38
C LEU A 170 15.75 15.32 -1.65
N GLU A 171 15.14 15.12 -2.81
CA GLU A 171 15.84 15.14 -4.10
C GLU A 171 16.51 16.49 -4.35
N LYS A 172 15.81 17.60 -4.07
CA LYS A 172 16.40 18.95 -4.13
C LYS A 172 17.54 19.12 -3.12
N LYS A 173 17.32 18.70 -1.88
CA LYS A 173 18.32 18.82 -0.79
C LYS A 173 19.62 18.06 -1.10
N TYR A 174 19.52 16.89 -1.73
CA TYR A 174 20.64 16.02 -2.07
C TYR A 174 21.11 16.14 -3.52
N ASN A 175 20.56 17.09 -4.29
CA ASN A 175 20.87 17.30 -5.71
C ASN A 175 20.75 16.02 -6.55
N LEU A 176 19.64 15.30 -6.37
CA LEU A 176 19.31 14.06 -7.10
C LEU A 176 18.38 14.37 -8.28
N ARG A 177 18.38 13.47 -9.28
CA ARG A 177 17.40 13.50 -10.38
C ARG A 177 15.99 13.31 -9.81
N SER A 178 15.00 13.96 -10.40
CA SER A 178 13.59 13.79 -10.02
C SER A 178 13.18 12.32 -10.06
N LYS A 179 12.37 11.88 -9.06
CA LYS A 179 11.90 10.50 -8.85
C LYS A 179 12.96 9.50 -8.41
N THR A 180 14.20 9.91 -8.18
CA THR A 180 15.24 9.01 -7.64
C THR A 180 14.80 8.38 -6.32
N ILE A 181 14.26 9.18 -5.39
CA ILE A 181 13.89 8.70 -4.05
C ILE A 181 12.62 7.86 -4.09
N SER A 182 11.66 8.21 -4.95
CA SER A 182 10.40 7.48 -5.09
C SER A 182 10.59 6.06 -5.67
N TYR A 183 11.72 5.82 -6.33
CA TYR A 183 12.14 4.52 -6.87
C TYR A 183 13.09 3.72 -5.95
N LEU A 184 13.29 4.15 -4.71
CA LEU A 184 13.95 3.34 -3.69
C LEU A 184 12.95 2.38 -3.05
N THR A 185 13.42 1.21 -2.61
CA THR A 185 12.66 0.42 -1.62
C THR A 185 12.79 1.06 -0.24
N ILE A 186 11.93 0.69 0.71
CA ILE A 186 11.99 1.22 2.08
C ILE A 186 13.34 0.92 2.74
N SER A 187 13.90 -0.27 2.51
CA SER A 187 15.23 -0.65 3.02
C SER A 187 16.34 0.24 2.43
N GLU A 188 16.26 0.54 1.14
CA GLU A 188 17.22 1.43 0.47
C GLU A 188 17.05 2.88 0.91
N PHE A 189 15.82 3.34 1.10
CA PHE A 189 15.50 4.66 1.61
C PHE A 189 16.06 4.86 3.02
N GLU A 190 15.88 3.91 3.94
CA GLU A 190 16.43 4.00 5.28
C GLU A 190 17.96 4.04 5.28
N SER A 191 18.60 3.23 4.43
CA SER A 191 20.04 3.29 4.22
C SER A 191 20.49 4.64 3.66
N PHE A 192 19.76 5.19 2.69
CA PHE A 192 20.02 6.51 2.12
C PHE A 192 19.88 7.62 3.17
N ILE A 193 18.83 7.61 3.99
CA ILE A 193 18.64 8.61 5.04
C ILE A 193 19.78 8.56 6.07
N LYS A 194 20.30 7.37 6.38
CA LYS A 194 21.41 7.18 7.31
C LYS A 194 22.76 7.59 6.70
N ASN A 195 23.06 7.12 5.50
CA ASN A 195 24.39 7.17 4.90
C ASN A 195 24.57 8.31 3.89
N LYS A 196 23.46 8.95 3.48
CA LYS A 196 23.39 10.02 2.47
C LYS A 196 23.94 9.60 1.11
N LYS A 197 23.84 8.31 0.79
CA LYS A 197 24.30 7.69 -0.45
C LYS A 197 23.25 6.73 -0.96
N LEU A 198 23.06 6.74 -2.28
CA LEU A 198 22.25 5.73 -2.96
C LEU A 198 22.98 4.37 -2.92
N PRO A 199 22.26 3.26 -3.07
CA PRO A 199 22.88 1.96 -3.29
C PRO A 199 23.82 1.98 -4.50
N ASP A 200 24.95 1.28 -4.42
CA ASP A 200 25.95 1.23 -5.52
C ASP A 200 25.38 0.62 -6.80
N ASP A 201 24.36 -0.24 -6.68
CA ASP A 201 23.64 -0.91 -7.77
C ASP A 201 22.37 -0.16 -8.20
N PHE A 202 22.14 1.06 -7.71
CA PHE A 202 20.95 1.83 -8.05
C PHE A 202 21.05 2.45 -9.44
N ASP A 203 20.10 2.11 -10.31
CA ASP A 203 19.93 2.70 -11.64
C ASP A 203 18.45 3.08 -11.85
N LEU A 204 18.17 4.38 -11.93
CA LEU A 204 16.81 4.90 -12.08
C LEU A 204 16.21 4.53 -13.44
N GLU A 205 16.98 4.61 -14.54
CA GLU A 205 16.47 4.34 -15.89
C GLU A 205 16.11 2.86 -16.03
N GLN A 206 16.96 2.00 -15.48
CA GLN A 206 16.70 0.57 -15.40
C GLN A 206 15.41 0.29 -14.62
N ARG A 207 15.19 0.94 -13.48
CA ARG A 207 13.98 0.73 -12.66
C ARG A 207 12.71 1.29 -13.27
N GLU A 208 12.77 2.47 -13.91
CA GLU A 208 11.65 3.05 -14.67
C GLU A 208 11.24 2.13 -15.82
N LYS A 209 12.22 1.49 -16.48
CA LYS A 209 11.96 0.52 -17.53
C LYS A 209 11.35 -0.77 -16.97
N PHE A 210 12.04 -1.39 -16.01
CA PHE A 210 11.62 -2.66 -15.43
C PHE A 210 12.25 -2.92 -14.05
N PHE A 211 11.44 -3.27 -13.06
CA PHE A 211 11.94 -3.70 -11.76
C PHE A 211 10.94 -4.63 -11.09
N ILE A 212 11.41 -5.67 -10.42
CA ILE A 212 10.59 -6.50 -9.55
C ILE A 212 11.16 -6.44 -8.14
N LEU A 213 10.30 -6.07 -7.19
CA LEU A 213 10.52 -6.28 -5.77
C LEU A 213 9.65 -7.44 -5.31
N LYS A 214 10.27 -8.50 -4.83
CA LYS A 214 9.59 -9.55 -4.08
C LYS A 214 9.77 -9.28 -2.60
N TYR A 215 8.67 -9.13 -1.89
CA TYR A 215 8.66 -8.98 -0.46
C TYR A 215 8.29 -10.32 0.18
N THR A 216 9.17 -10.81 1.03
CA THR A 216 8.91 -11.95 1.90
C THR A 216 8.88 -11.42 3.33
N GLY A 217 8.14 -12.05 4.25
CA GLY A 217 8.18 -11.64 5.66
C GLY A 217 9.57 -11.65 6.31
N ASN A 218 10.59 -12.15 5.61
CA ASN A 218 11.99 -12.19 6.02
C ASN A 218 12.88 -11.16 5.31
N GLY A 219 12.35 -10.38 4.34
CA GLY A 219 13.11 -9.37 3.62
C GLY A 219 12.71 -9.16 2.16
N GLU A 220 13.49 -8.32 1.49
CA GLU A 220 13.29 -7.90 0.10
C GLU A 220 14.25 -8.63 -0.85
N GLU A 221 13.72 -9.20 -1.94
CA GLU A 221 14.50 -9.70 -3.07
C GLU A 221 14.23 -8.83 -4.30
N LYS A 222 15.29 -8.37 -4.97
CA LYS A 222 15.22 -7.41 -6.09
C LYS A 222 15.63 -8.10 -7.40
N PHE A 223 14.88 -7.85 -8.48
CA PHE A 223 15.16 -8.41 -9.80
C PHE A 223 15.01 -7.35 -10.90
N THR A 224 15.89 -7.44 -11.90
CA THR A 224 16.00 -6.50 -13.01
C THR A 224 15.87 -7.19 -14.38
N ASP A 225 15.68 -8.50 -14.39
CA ASP A 225 15.54 -9.33 -15.58
C ASP A 225 14.10 -9.30 -16.10
N GLU A 226 13.89 -8.63 -17.24
CA GLU A 226 12.58 -8.43 -17.87
C GLU A 226 11.90 -9.75 -18.27
N ASP A 227 12.66 -10.83 -18.50
CA ASP A 227 12.08 -12.14 -18.83
C ASP A 227 11.23 -12.71 -17.68
N LEU A 228 11.50 -12.29 -16.44
CA LEU A 228 10.73 -12.69 -15.25
C LEU A 228 9.30 -12.16 -15.27
N TRP A 229 8.99 -11.14 -16.10
CA TRP A 229 7.61 -10.70 -16.32
C TRP A 229 6.71 -11.86 -16.75
N LYS A 230 7.23 -12.81 -17.55
CA LYS A 230 6.48 -13.97 -18.05
C LYS A 230 6.08 -14.96 -16.95
N GLU A 231 6.69 -14.87 -15.76
CA GLU A 231 6.32 -15.70 -14.60
C GLU A 231 5.03 -15.21 -13.95
N PHE A 232 4.78 -13.89 -13.97
CA PHE A 232 3.48 -13.33 -13.68
C PHE A 232 2.59 -13.67 -14.88
N GLN A 233 1.52 -14.43 -14.67
CA GLN A 233 0.50 -14.64 -15.69
C GLN A 233 -0.59 -13.59 -15.44
N PRO A 234 -0.51 -12.36 -15.99
CA PRO A 234 -1.57 -11.39 -15.84
C PRO A 234 -2.77 -11.89 -16.65
N GLU A 235 -3.60 -12.75 -16.08
CA GLU A 235 -5.01 -12.72 -16.43
C GLU A 235 -5.49 -11.36 -15.94
N MET A 236 -5.54 -10.36 -16.83
CA MET A 236 -5.99 -9.02 -16.48
C MET A 236 -7.39 -9.12 -15.85
N ILE A 237 -7.47 -8.92 -14.54
CA ILE A 237 -8.73 -8.84 -13.80
C ILE A 237 -9.32 -7.46 -14.06
N GLY A 238 -9.95 -7.27 -15.23
CA GLY A 238 -10.84 -6.15 -15.56
C GLY A 238 -10.23 -4.74 -15.51
N ASP A 239 -10.65 -3.89 -16.43
CA ASP A 239 -10.34 -2.45 -16.38
C ASP A 239 -11.15 -1.77 -15.25
N GLU A 240 -10.80 -2.02 -13.99
CA GLU A 240 -11.39 -1.34 -12.84
C GLU A 240 -10.54 -0.13 -12.43
N ILE A 241 -11.08 1.07 -12.62
CA ILE A 241 -10.46 2.31 -12.14
C ILE A 241 -10.86 2.51 -10.67
N LYS A 242 -9.90 2.40 -9.74
CA LYS A 242 -10.16 2.59 -8.31
C LYS A 242 -10.42 4.06 -7.96
N GLY A 243 -11.48 4.32 -7.20
CA GLY A 243 -11.85 5.64 -6.66
C GLY A 243 -11.85 5.67 -5.13
N ASN A 244 -12.27 6.80 -4.53
CA ASN A 244 -12.67 6.85 -3.11
C ASN A 244 -14.17 6.54 -3.01
N THR A 245 -14.58 5.80 -1.98
CA THR A 245 -16.00 5.56 -1.74
C THR A 245 -16.64 6.81 -1.13
N ALA A 246 -17.39 7.58 -1.92
CA ALA A 246 -18.14 8.73 -1.43
C ALA A 246 -19.54 8.37 -0.93
N TYR A 247 -20.19 7.40 -1.58
CA TYR A 247 -21.56 6.96 -1.28
C TYR A 247 -21.67 5.43 -1.38
N LEU A 248 -22.58 4.86 -0.60
CA LEU A 248 -22.91 3.43 -0.65
C LEU A 248 -23.84 3.15 -1.84
N GLY A 249 -23.51 2.13 -2.63
CA GLY A 249 -24.37 1.64 -3.72
C GLY A 249 -23.57 1.19 -4.95
N LYS A 250 -24.20 0.37 -5.80
CA LYS A 250 -23.70 0.05 -7.14
C LYS A 250 -24.57 0.75 -8.16
N ALA A 251 -23.95 1.48 -9.08
CA ALA A 251 -24.64 2.16 -10.16
C ALA A 251 -23.95 1.83 -11.49
N THR A 252 -24.76 1.68 -12.54
CA THR A 252 -24.30 1.49 -13.92
C THR A 252 -24.95 2.56 -14.80
N GLY A 253 -24.20 3.21 -15.67
CA GLY A 253 -24.72 4.25 -16.55
C GLY A 253 -23.66 4.86 -17.45
N ASN A 254 -24.09 5.80 -18.30
CA ASN A 254 -23.20 6.54 -19.19
C ASN A 254 -22.41 7.59 -18.40
N VAL A 255 -21.08 7.63 -18.58
CA VAL A 255 -20.20 8.63 -17.97
C VAL A 255 -20.08 9.84 -18.90
N LYS A 256 -20.34 11.05 -18.38
CA LYS A 256 -20.10 12.32 -19.09
C LYS A 256 -18.89 13.03 -18.49
N ILE A 257 -17.79 13.10 -19.23
CA ILE A 257 -16.59 13.85 -18.81
C ILE A 257 -16.81 15.34 -19.15
N ILE A 258 -16.87 16.19 -18.13
CA ILE A 258 -16.99 17.64 -18.28
C ILE A 258 -15.67 18.27 -17.86
N LYS A 259 -14.89 18.78 -18.82
CA LYS A 259 -13.69 19.57 -18.53
C LYS A 259 -14.08 21.03 -18.30
N MET A 260 -13.82 21.54 -17.10
CA MET A 260 -13.89 22.98 -16.84
C MET A 260 -12.52 23.58 -17.13
N PHE A 261 -12.45 24.45 -18.13
CA PHE A 261 -11.30 25.30 -18.35
C PHE A 261 -11.41 26.49 -17.39
N TRP A 262 -10.45 26.62 -16.49
CA TRP A 262 -10.26 27.79 -15.63
C TRP A 262 -9.10 28.61 -16.18
#